data_AF-A0A840DNH0-F1
#
_entry.id   AF-A0A840DNH0-F1
#
_cell.length_a   1.000
_cell.length_b   1.000
_cell.length_c   1.000
_cell.angle_alpha   90.00
_cell.angle_beta   90.00
_cell.angle_gamma   90.00
#
_symmetry.space_group_name_H-M   'P 1'
#
loop_
_entity.id
_entity.type
_entity.pdbx_description
1 polymer ?
#
loop_
_entity_poly.entity_id
_entity_poly.type
_entity_poly.pdbx_seq_one_letter_code
_entity_poly.pdbx_strand_id
1 'polypeptide(L)'
;MPTRDDIDELAAARKTILEAAAGQVDTIWDSRPKNMTNAEFVAVLERDIPQLLHDYVDTIATVAADWYEHQRDAEVSAREIEYFRAALADYPHPRAVKDSIRSSCRHLFSKNPQPEVALQELKSNIAKHLIQSERQTITRNVAADKQKPRFALVPVPPMTCAWCTLLASRGWVYRDHDDAFMSTHDGCDCSIVPAWGNIAPRIPGYDPDSYYDMYQTAVRRVKNGTEKEIAAKMRSLYPGAFTDGHKVKTPGAFRDTGISKHDWAKNRRAIAKYAKQLAASRGETAANYLLPPLEPTPLPFPWDENKYFHFNAWKFNHILYGDMKGGGHLHKYNWREGKTAFPEDWTPTDVALAIQSVVEQQKKATPQNLRFLEGSYEGVKIKVILNKSIDSADAEIISAYRITLE
;
A
#
# COMPACT_ATOMS: atom_id res chain seq x y z
N MET A 1 -2.49 -13.08 20.57
CA MET A 1 -2.26 -11.81 19.87
C MET A 1 -2.43 -12.13 18.42
N PRO A 2 -3.25 -11.37 17.65
CA PRO A 2 -3.46 -11.71 16.26
C PRO A 2 -2.13 -11.58 15.52
N THR A 3 -1.91 -12.46 14.56
CA THR A 3 -0.70 -12.47 13.72
C THR A 3 -1.02 -11.88 12.34
N ARG A 4 0.01 -11.72 11.49
CA ARG A 4 -0.22 -11.32 10.10
C ARG A 4 -1.05 -12.37 9.36
N ASP A 5 -0.78 -13.66 9.60
CA ASP A 5 -1.49 -14.76 8.94
C ASP A 5 -2.99 -14.75 9.29
N ASP A 6 -3.34 -14.50 10.56
CA ASP A 6 -4.75 -14.35 10.99
C ASP A 6 -5.49 -13.22 10.25
N ILE A 7 -4.79 -12.11 10.02
CA ILE A 7 -5.34 -10.92 9.34
C ILE A 7 -5.49 -11.19 7.83
N ASP A 8 -4.51 -11.86 7.24
CA ASP A 8 -4.50 -12.21 5.82
C ASP A 8 -5.57 -13.27 5.51
N GLU A 9 -5.85 -14.20 6.44
CA GLU A 9 -6.96 -15.15 6.34
C GLU A 9 -8.32 -14.44 6.30
N LEU A 10 -8.58 -13.51 7.24
CA LEU A 10 -9.79 -12.69 7.23
C LEU A 10 -9.91 -11.88 5.92
N ALA A 11 -8.80 -11.29 5.46
CA ALA A 11 -8.77 -10.53 4.22
C ALA A 11 -9.05 -11.40 2.97
N ALA A 12 -8.55 -12.65 2.95
CA ALA A 12 -8.81 -13.60 1.87
C ALA A 12 -10.27 -14.09 1.86
N ALA A 13 -10.85 -14.36 3.03
CA ALA A 13 -12.26 -14.71 3.18
C ALA A 13 -13.15 -13.55 2.68
N ARG A 14 -12.89 -12.33 3.14
CA ARG A 14 -13.52 -11.10 2.65
C ARG A 14 -13.46 -11.01 1.13
N LYS A 15 -12.26 -11.14 0.54
CA LYS A 15 -12.07 -11.04 -0.90
C LYS A 15 -12.95 -12.04 -1.66
N THR A 16 -13.00 -13.29 -1.20
CA THR A 16 -13.83 -14.35 -1.80
C THR A 16 -15.32 -13.97 -1.76
N ILE A 17 -15.80 -13.46 -0.63
CA ILE A 17 -17.20 -13.01 -0.47
C ILE A 17 -17.50 -11.83 -1.40
N LEU A 18 -16.59 -10.86 -1.50
CA LEU A 18 -16.74 -9.70 -2.39
C LEU A 18 -16.78 -10.10 -3.87
N GLU A 19 -15.95 -11.06 -4.28
CA GLU A 19 -15.92 -11.60 -5.65
C GLU A 19 -17.22 -12.35 -5.98
N ALA A 20 -17.74 -13.15 -5.05
CA ALA A 20 -19.02 -13.84 -5.22
C ALA A 20 -20.19 -12.85 -5.34
N ALA A 21 -20.25 -11.85 -4.46
CA ALA A 21 -21.26 -10.79 -4.52
C ALA A 21 -21.20 -10.01 -5.84
N ALA A 22 -19.98 -9.65 -6.29
CA ALA A 22 -19.80 -8.96 -7.57
C ALA A 22 -20.27 -9.80 -8.77
N GLY A 23 -20.05 -11.11 -8.76
CA GLY A 23 -20.54 -12.02 -9.81
C GLY A 23 -22.07 -12.16 -9.83
N GLN A 24 -22.72 -12.11 -8.67
CA GLN A 24 -24.19 -12.09 -8.61
C GLN A 24 -24.76 -10.73 -9.06
N VAL A 25 -24.06 -9.64 -8.81
CA VAL A 25 -24.40 -8.32 -9.38
C VAL A 25 -24.29 -8.34 -10.90
N ASP A 26 -23.26 -8.96 -11.47
CA ASP A 26 -23.16 -9.16 -12.92
C ASP A 26 -24.35 -9.93 -13.46
N THR A 27 -24.74 -11.01 -12.78
CA THR A 27 -25.89 -11.83 -13.18
C THR A 27 -27.19 -11.03 -13.20
N ILE A 28 -27.46 -10.22 -12.15
CA ILE A 28 -28.62 -9.32 -12.10
C ILE A 28 -28.53 -8.28 -13.23
N TRP A 29 -27.34 -7.72 -13.46
CA TRP A 29 -27.13 -6.69 -14.46
C TRP A 29 -27.38 -7.20 -15.89
N ASP A 30 -26.82 -8.37 -16.22
CA ASP A 30 -26.93 -9.00 -17.54
C ASP A 30 -28.32 -9.59 -17.81
N SER A 31 -29.12 -9.83 -16.76
CA SER A 31 -30.52 -10.25 -16.90
C SER A 31 -31.43 -9.16 -17.48
N ARG A 32 -30.93 -7.93 -17.67
CA ARG A 32 -31.69 -6.79 -18.19
C ARG A 32 -32.29 -7.10 -19.58
N PRO A 33 -33.62 -7.04 -19.74
CA PRO A 33 -34.26 -7.14 -21.05
C PRO A 33 -33.87 -5.98 -21.97
N LYS A 34 -33.66 -6.25 -23.27
CA LYS A 34 -33.24 -5.25 -24.27
C LYS A 34 -34.22 -4.07 -24.41
N ASN A 35 -35.50 -4.29 -24.14
CA ASN A 35 -36.56 -3.29 -24.23
C ASN A 35 -36.86 -2.56 -22.91
N MET A 36 -36.15 -2.88 -21.82
CA MET A 36 -36.35 -2.24 -20.52
C MET A 36 -35.69 -0.86 -20.47
N THR A 37 -36.44 0.14 -20.03
CA THR A 37 -35.92 1.50 -19.84
C THR A 37 -34.94 1.56 -18.66
N ASN A 38 -34.10 2.60 -18.60
CA ASN A 38 -33.17 2.77 -17.48
C ASN A 38 -33.91 2.96 -16.14
N ALA A 39 -35.08 3.61 -16.14
CA ALA A 39 -35.87 3.82 -14.93
C ALA A 39 -36.44 2.50 -14.38
N GLU A 40 -36.99 1.65 -15.26
CA GLU A 40 -37.47 0.32 -14.89
C GLU A 40 -36.32 -0.57 -14.39
N PHE A 41 -35.16 -0.51 -15.05
CA PHE A 41 -34.00 -1.27 -14.63
C PHE A 41 -33.49 -0.86 -13.26
N VAL A 42 -33.43 0.44 -12.95
CA VAL A 42 -33.09 0.92 -11.60
C VAL A 42 -34.10 0.45 -10.55
N ALA A 43 -35.39 0.37 -10.89
CA ALA A 43 -36.41 -0.17 -9.98
C ALA A 43 -36.20 -1.67 -9.69
N VAL A 44 -35.74 -2.44 -10.69
CA VAL A 44 -35.32 -3.85 -10.49
C VAL A 44 -34.11 -3.92 -9.55
N LEU A 45 -33.09 -3.10 -9.77
CA LEU A 45 -31.92 -3.04 -8.89
C LEU A 45 -32.28 -2.64 -7.45
N GLU A 46 -33.18 -1.67 -7.27
CA GLU A 46 -33.69 -1.26 -5.96
C GLU A 46 -34.45 -2.37 -5.23
N ARG A 47 -34.95 -3.38 -5.94
CA ARG A 47 -35.63 -4.55 -5.38
C ARG A 47 -34.65 -5.68 -5.07
N ASP A 48 -33.77 -6.01 -6.02
CA ASP A 48 -32.97 -7.23 -5.96
C ASP A 48 -31.64 -7.06 -5.22
N ILE A 49 -31.00 -5.88 -5.32
CA ILE A 49 -29.72 -5.62 -4.65
C ILE A 49 -29.85 -5.64 -3.11
N PRO A 50 -30.91 -5.11 -2.47
CA PRO A 50 -31.08 -5.25 -1.03
C PRO A 50 -31.15 -6.71 -0.55
N GLN A 51 -31.80 -7.60 -1.30
CA GLN A 51 -31.87 -9.02 -0.94
C GLN A 51 -30.49 -9.67 -1.06
N LEU A 52 -29.78 -9.41 -2.16
CA LEU A 52 -28.40 -9.85 -2.33
C LEU A 52 -27.51 -9.36 -1.18
N LEU A 53 -27.61 -8.08 -0.83
CA LEU A 53 -26.85 -7.52 0.28
C LEU A 53 -27.18 -8.23 1.60
N HIS A 54 -28.44 -8.54 1.88
CA HIS A 54 -28.83 -9.26 3.09
C HIS A 54 -28.08 -10.61 3.22
N ASP A 55 -28.08 -11.41 2.15
CA ASP A 55 -27.46 -12.74 2.13
C ASP A 55 -25.93 -12.67 2.34
N TYR A 56 -25.25 -11.71 1.70
CA TYR A 56 -23.80 -11.54 1.85
C TYR A 56 -23.39 -10.79 3.13
N VAL A 57 -24.25 -9.93 3.68
CA VAL A 57 -24.02 -9.30 4.99
C VAL A 57 -24.01 -10.37 6.08
N ASP A 58 -24.96 -11.31 6.06
CA ASP A 58 -24.97 -12.42 7.02
C ASP A 58 -23.70 -13.25 6.94
N THR A 59 -23.28 -13.55 5.70
CA THR A 59 -22.07 -14.35 5.45
C THR A 59 -20.82 -13.63 5.98
N ILE A 60 -20.61 -12.37 5.61
CA ILE A 60 -19.39 -11.63 6.01
C ILE A 60 -19.38 -11.30 7.50
N ALA A 61 -20.54 -10.99 8.09
CA ALA A 61 -20.65 -10.76 9.51
C ALA A 61 -20.37 -12.04 10.31
N THR A 62 -20.85 -13.20 9.84
CA THR A 62 -20.57 -14.49 10.51
C THR A 62 -19.07 -14.79 10.49
N VAL A 63 -18.40 -14.64 9.34
CA VAL A 63 -16.95 -14.81 9.26
C VAL A 63 -16.21 -13.86 10.21
N ALA A 64 -16.62 -12.59 10.28
CA ALA A 64 -16.03 -11.61 11.19
C ALA A 64 -16.25 -11.94 12.66
N ALA A 65 -17.43 -12.47 13.01
CA ALA A 65 -17.80 -12.89 14.35
C ALA A 65 -16.99 -14.12 14.79
N ASP A 66 -16.93 -15.16 13.95
CA ASP A 66 -16.14 -16.36 14.20
C ASP A 66 -14.65 -16.03 14.35
N TRP A 67 -14.14 -15.16 13.48
CA TRP A 67 -12.77 -14.68 13.57
C TRP A 67 -12.52 -13.93 14.89
N TYR A 68 -13.43 -13.03 15.28
CA TYR A 68 -13.30 -12.30 16.54
C TYR A 68 -13.29 -13.24 17.77
N GLU A 69 -14.20 -14.22 17.81
CA GLU A 69 -14.25 -15.24 18.86
C GLU A 69 -12.93 -16.02 18.93
N HIS A 70 -12.41 -16.45 17.77
CA HIS A 70 -11.15 -17.16 17.70
C HIS A 70 -9.97 -16.35 18.25
N GLN A 71 -9.83 -15.08 17.84
CA GLN A 71 -8.78 -14.20 18.33
C GLN A 71 -8.92 -13.93 19.84
N ARG A 72 -10.16 -13.76 20.31
CA ARG A 72 -10.45 -13.56 21.73
C ARG A 72 -10.05 -14.76 22.57
N ASP A 73 -10.45 -15.97 22.17
CA ASP A 73 -10.18 -17.20 22.91
C ASP A 73 -8.69 -17.53 22.96
N ALA A 74 -7.93 -17.12 21.93
CA ALA A 74 -6.48 -17.25 21.91
C ALA A 74 -5.74 -16.31 22.88
N GLU A 75 -6.39 -15.25 23.39
CA GLU A 75 -5.74 -14.20 24.18
C GLU A 75 -6.28 -14.00 25.58
N VAL A 76 -7.58 -14.21 25.78
CA VAL A 76 -8.19 -14.06 27.10
C VAL A 76 -7.76 -15.25 27.95
N SER A 77 -7.24 -14.97 29.16
CA SER A 77 -6.70 -16.01 30.02
C SER A 77 -7.76 -17.07 30.33
N ALA A 78 -7.37 -18.35 30.39
CA ALA A 78 -8.29 -19.47 30.64
C ALA A 78 -9.11 -19.35 31.96
N ARG A 79 -8.68 -18.48 32.88
CA ARG A 79 -9.38 -18.19 34.15
C ARG A 79 -10.46 -17.11 34.02
N GLU A 80 -10.47 -16.38 32.91
CA GLU A 80 -11.37 -15.26 32.60
C GLU A 80 -12.22 -15.52 31.35
N ILE A 81 -12.16 -16.73 30.79
CA ILE A 81 -13.05 -17.20 29.72
C ILE A 81 -14.45 -17.38 30.30
N GLU A 82 -15.20 -16.28 30.38
CA GLU A 82 -16.64 -16.35 30.20
C GLU A 82 -16.91 -16.71 28.73
N TYR A 83 -17.88 -17.61 28.49
CA TYR A 83 -18.37 -17.89 27.14
C TYR A 83 -18.76 -16.57 26.48
N PHE A 84 -18.09 -16.24 25.37
CA PHE A 84 -18.35 -15.04 24.59
C PHE A 84 -18.90 -15.47 23.25
N ARG A 85 -20.04 -14.90 22.88
CA ARG A 85 -20.64 -15.08 21.56
C ARG A 85 -20.72 -13.72 20.89
N ALA A 86 -20.00 -13.59 19.78
CA ALA A 86 -19.98 -12.39 18.98
C ALA A 86 -21.37 -12.12 18.38
N ALA A 87 -21.81 -10.88 18.47
CA ALA A 87 -23.00 -10.39 17.82
C ALA A 87 -22.66 -9.90 16.41
N LEU A 88 -23.51 -10.22 15.43
CA LEU A 88 -23.39 -9.70 14.07
C LEU A 88 -23.70 -8.19 14.04
N ALA A 89 -23.16 -7.49 13.04
CA ALA A 89 -23.55 -6.10 12.77
C ALA A 89 -25.03 -5.98 12.39
N ASP A 90 -25.59 -4.80 12.61
CA ASP A 90 -26.91 -4.45 12.07
C ASP A 90 -26.82 -4.33 10.54
N TYR A 91 -27.91 -4.65 9.84
CA TYR A 91 -27.95 -4.50 8.38
C TYR A 91 -27.80 -3.03 7.96
N PRO A 92 -27.18 -2.78 6.79
CA PRO A 92 -27.13 -1.44 6.22
C PRO A 92 -28.51 -0.80 6.14
N HIS A 93 -28.61 0.46 6.57
CA HIS A 93 -29.89 1.16 6.60
C HIS A 93 -30.53 1.19 5.20
N PRO A 94 -31.82 0.80 5.02
CA PRO A 94 -32.43 0.63 3.70
C PRO A 94 -32.33 1.85 2.79
N ARG A 95 -32.46 3.05 3.38
CA ARG A 95 -32.29 4.32 2.65
C ARG A 95 -30.87 4.50 2.12
N ALA A 96 -29.83 4.14 2.89
CA ALA A 96 -28.45 4.26 2.46
C ALA A 96 -28.14 3.31 1.29
N VAL A 97 -28.67 2.08 1.34
CA VAL A 97 -28.58 1.12 0.25
C VAL A 97 -29.24 1.68 -1.01
N LYS A 98 -30.50 2.12 -0.91
CA LYS A 98 -31.24 2.71 -2.03
C LYS A 98 -30.55 3.93 -2.64
N ASP A 99 -30.07 4.85 -1.81
CA ASP A 99 -29.35 6.04 -2.25
C ASP A 99 -28.03 5.65 -2.96
N SER A 100 -27.33 4.62 -2.49
CA SER A 100 -26.11 4.11 -3.15
C SER A 100 -26.39 3.46 -4.51
N ILE A 101 -27.50 2.73 -4.67
CA ILE A 101 -27.93 2.16 -5.95
C ILE A 101 -28.23 3.27 -6.96
N ARG A 102 -29.03 4.26 -6.56
CA ARG A 102 -29.37 5.43 -7.38
C ARG A 102 -28.14 6.20 -7.81
N SER A 103 -27.24 6.46 -6.86
CA SER A 103 -25.99 7.17 -7.11
C SER A 103 -25.13 6.45 -8.15
N SER A 104 -25.01 5.13 -8.02
CA SER A 104 -24.25 4.28 -8.97
C SER A 104 -24.85 4.30 -10.38
N CYS A 105 -26.18 4.31 -10.47
CA CYS A 105 -26.89 4.27 -11.75
C CYS A 105 -27.00 5.63 -12.46
N ARG A 106 -26.48 6.73 -11.88
CA ARG A 106 -26.61 8.08 -12.44
C ARG A 106 -26.11 8.18 -13.88
N HIS A 107 -25.06 7.43 -14.23
CA HIS A 107 -24.45 7.46 -15.57
C HIS A 107 -25.33 6.86 -16.66
N LEU A 108 -26.33 6.04 -16.31
CA LEU A 108 -27.32 5.52 -17.25
C LEU A 108 -28.23 6.63 -17.82
N PHE A 109 -28.43 7.71 -17.06
CA PHE A 109 -29.33 8.81 -17.44
C PHE A 109 -28.61 10.00 -18.06
N SER A 110 -27.30 9.89 -18.30
CA SER A 110 -26.51 10.94 -18.94
C SER A 110 -26.78 11.02 -20.45
N LYS A 111 -26.41 12.14 -21.09
CA LYS A 111 -26.56 12.32 -22.55
C LYS A 111 -25.86 11.21 -23.36
N ASN A 112 -24.75 10.71 -22.84
CA ASN A 112 -23.98 9.58 -23.37
C ASN A 112 -23.91 8.50 -22.29
N PRO A 113 -24.91 7.61 -22.20
CA PRO A 113 -24.97 6.58 -21.17
C PRO A 113 -23.69 5.75 -21.10
N GLN A 114 -23.17 5.55 -19.89
CA GLN A 114 -21.97 4.75 -19.60
C GLN A 114 -22.35 3.58 -18.68
N PRO A 115 -22.97 2.51 -19.22
CA PRO A 115 -23.43 1.38 -18.43
C PRO A 115 -22.31 0.64 -17.70
N GLU A 116 -21.12 0.52 -18.31
CA GLU A 116 -19.95 -0.08 -17.70
C GLU A 116 -19.47 0.68 -16.44
N VAL A 117 -19.53 2.01 -16.47
CA VAL A 117 -19.19 2.84 -15.29
C VAL A 117 -20.25 2.67 -14.21
N ALA A 118 -21.54 2.63 -14.58
CA ALA A 118 -22.62 2.43 -13.63
C ALA A 118 -22.53 1.06 -12.92
N LEU A 119 -22.22 -0.01 -13.67
CA LEU A 119 -22.00 -1.34 -13.12
C LEU A 119 -20.80 -1.36 -12.17
N GLN A 120 -19.68 -0.74 -12.56
CA GLN A 120 -18.48 -0.69 -11.72
C GLN A 120 -18.75 0.07 -10.42
N GLU A 121 -19.46 1.20 -10.46
CA GLU A 121 -19.82 1.95 -9.26
C GLU A 121 -20.80 1.17 -8.37
N LEU A 122 -21.74 0.43 -8.96
CA LEU A 122 -22.69 -0.41 -8.23
C LEU A 122 -21.95 -1.49 -7.44
N LYS A 123 -21.05 -2.22 -8.10
CA LYS A 123 -20.19 -3.23 -7.45
C LYS A 123 -19.37 -2.63 -6.32
N SER A 124 -18.74 -1.47 -6.55
CA SER A 124 -17.92 -0.83 -5.52
C SER A 124 -18.74 -0.37 -4.31
N ASN A 125 -19.96 0.15 -4.51
CA ASN A 125 -20.84 0.52 -3.40
C ASN A 125 -21.37 -0.70 -2.62
N ILE A 126 -21.66 -1.80 -3.30
CA ILE A 126 -22.03 -3.07 -2.65
C ILE A 126 -20.86 -3.58 -1.79
N ALA A 127 -19.65 -3.57 -2.34
CA ALA A 127 -18.46 -3.95 -1.60
C ALA A 127 -18.23 -3.07 -0.35
N LYS A 128 -18.49 -1.75 -0.43
CA LYS A 128 -18.41 -0.86 0.74
C LYS A 128 -19.37 -1.27 1.85
N HIS A 129 -20.62 -1.62 1.53
CA HIS A 129 -21.58 -2.06 2.54
C HIS A 129 -21.12 -3.35 3.22
N LEU A 130 -20.62 -4.31 2.45
CA LEU A 130 -20.13 -5.59 3.00
C LEU A 130 -18.91 -5.40 3.92
N ILE A 131 -17.90 -4.65 3.46
CA ILE A 131 -16.72 -4.33 4.27
C ILE A 131 -17.12 -3.56 5.54
N GLN A 132 -18.07 -2.63 5.43
CA GLN A 132 -18.58 -1.92 6.60
C GLN A 132 -19.22 -2.90 7.59
N SER A 133 -20.09 -3.81 7.14
CA SER A 133 -20.72 -4.81 8.01
C SER A 133 -19.70 -5.72 8.71
N GLU A 134 -18.62 -6.12 8.04
CA GLU A 134 -17.50 -6.86 8.66
C GLU A 134 -16.88 -6.06 9.81
N ARG A 135 -16.53 -4.79 9.54
CA ARG A 135 -15.90 -3.90 10.54
C ARG A 135 -16.80 -3.60 11.70
N GLN A 136 -18.07 -3.33 11.44
CA GLN A 136 -19.08 -3.06 12.47
C GLN A 136 -19.28 -4.29 13.35
N THR A 137 -19.22 -5.49 12.79
CA THR A 137 -19.28 -6.74 13.56
C THR A 137 -18.13 -6.80 14.56
N ILE A 138 -16.88 -6.63 14.10
CA ILE A 138 -15.71 -6.67 15.00
C ILE A 138 -15.78 -5.55 16.05
N THR A 139 -16.04 -4.31 15.63
CA THR A 139 -15.98 -3.14 16.54
C THR A 139 -17.13 -3.10 17.54
N ARG A 140 -18.32 -3.61 17.18
CA ARG A 140 -19.43 -3.83 18.13
C ARG A 140 -19.03 -4.83 19.21
N ASN A 141 -18.36 -5.91 18.84
CA ASN A 141 -17.91 -6.92 19.80
C ASN A 141 -16.78 -6.40 20.69
N VAL A 142 -15.85 -5.61 20.15
CA VAL A 142 -14.87 -4.88 20.97
C VAL A 142 -15.55 -4.01 22.03
N ALA A 143 -16.56 -3.25 21.65
CA ALA A 143 -17.28 -2.37 22.57
C ALA A 143 -18.07 -3.16 23.65
N ALA A 144 -18.58 -4.34 23.31
CA ALA A 144 -19.35 -5.19 24.22
C ALA A 144 -18.48 -6.09 25.12
N ASP A 145 -17.22 -6.35 24.76
CA ASP A 145 -16.36 -7.27 25.50
C ASP A 145 -15.91 -6.68 26.85
N LYS A 146 -16.21 -7.40 27.93
CA LYS A 146 -15.85 -7.05 29.31
C LYS A 146 -14.35 -6.98 29.55
N GLN A 147 -13.55 -7.65 28.71
CA GLN A 147 -12.09 -7.56 28.74
C GLN A 147 -11.56 -6.21 28.24
N LYS A 148 -12.46 -5.35 27.73
CA LYS A 148 -12.18 -4.00 27.25
C LYS A 148 -11.01 -3.97 26.26
N PRO A 149 -11.02 -4.84 25.22
CA PRO A 149 -9.99 -4.82 24.21
C PRO A 149 -9.94 -3.45 23.53
N ARG A 150 -8.80 -3.20 22.89
CA ARG A 150 -8.68 -2.09 21.94
C ARG A 150 -8.57 -2.65 20.54
N PHE A 151 -8.76 -1.82 19.54
CA PHE A 151 -8.47 -2.22 18.16
C PHE A 151 -7.62 -1.19 17.44
N ALA A 152 -7.01 -1.64 16.35
CA ALA A 152 -6.29 -0.84 15.37
C ALA A 152 -6.86 -1.08 13.97
N LEU A 153 -6.68 -0.10 13.08
CA LEU A 153 -6.77 -0.35 11.65
C LEU A 153 -5.43 -0.89 11.17
N VAL A 154 -5.41 -2.08 10.59
CA VAL A 154 -4.18 -2.68 10.06
C VAL A 154 -4.24 -2.71 8.53
N PRO A 155 -3.34 -1.96 7.84
CA PRO A 155 -3.20 -2.00 6.40
C PRO A 155 -2.75 -3.35 5.85
N VAL A 156 -3.09 -3.59 4.58
CA VAL A 156 -2.55 -4.71 3.80
C VAL A 156 -1.31 -4.19 3.04
N PRO A 157 -0.14 -4.81 3.21
CA PRO A 157 1.04 -4.46 2.42
C PRO A 157 0.82 -4.66 0.91
N PRO A 158 1.56 -3.94 0.03
CA PRO A 158 2.59 -2.96 0.35
C PRO A 158 2.04 -1.53 0.55
N MET A 159 0.79 -1.26 0.18
CA MET A 159 0.19 0.09 0.22
C MET A 159 -1.32 0.04 0.46
N THR A 160 -1.81 0.97 1.28
CA THR A 160 -3.23 1.22 1.53
C THR A 160 -3.52 2.72 1.33
N CYS A 161 -4.78 3.14 1.25
CA CYS A 161 -5.13 4.54 1.04
C CYS A 161 -4.64 5.45 2.18
N ALA A 162 -4.51 6.75 1.90
CA ALA A 162 -4.01 7.73 2.87
C ALA A 162 -4.93 7.90 4.09
N TRP A 163 -6.25 7.76 3.89
CA TRP A 163 -7.23 7.84 4.99
C TRP A 163 -7.04 6.68 5.98
N CYS A 164 -6.99 5.45 5.47
CA CYS A 164 -6.80 4.27 6.30
C CYS A 164 -5.40 4.25 6.93
N THR A 165 -4.37 4.74 6.24
CA THR A 165 -3.03 4.90 6.82
C THR A 165 -3.01 5.93 7.95
N LEU A 166 -3.74 7.04 7.81
CA LEU A 166 -3.93 8.02 8.88
C LEU A 166 -4.55 7.35 10.11
N LEU A 167 -5.63 6.58 9.94
CA LEU A 167 -6.26 5.87 11.06
C LEU A 167 -5.34 4.79 11.65
N ALA A 168 -4.62 4.06 10.81
CA ALA A 168 -3.67 3.03 11.20
C ALA A 168 -2.48 3.58 12.00
N SER A 169 -2.10 4.83 11.78
CA SER A 169 -1.00 5.47 12.52
C SER A 169 -1.19 5.54 14.03
N ARG A 170 -2.43 5.37 14.51
CA ARG A 170 -2.74 5.46 15.93
C ARG A 170 -2.49 4.17 16.70
N GLY A 171 -2.34 3.03 16.03
CA GLY A 171 -2.24 1.72 16.68
C GLY A 171 -3.52 1.32 17.42
N TRP A 172 -3.35 0.47 18.45
CA TRP A 172 -4.45 -0.07 19.27
C TRP A 172 -4.96 0.93 20.29
N VAL A 173 -5.60 2.00 19.82
CA VAL A 173 -6.16 3.05 20.70
C VAL A 173 -7.67 3.09 20.72
N TYR A 174 -8.33 2.54 19.69
CA TYR A 174 -9.77 2.62 19.54
C TYR A 174 -10.47 1.62 20.48
N ARG A 175 -11.64 2.00 21.00
CA ARG A 175 -12.39 1.24 22.03
C ARG A 175 -13.87 1.09 21.72
N ASP A 176 -14.41 1.99 20.93
CA ASP A 176 -15.82 2.07 20.59
C ASP A 176 -16.01 2.21 19.08
N HIS A 177 -17.27 2.10 18.70
CA HIS A 177 -17.74 2.13 17.34
C HIS A 177 -18.24 3.54 17.01
N ASP A 178 -17.33 4.50 16.80
CA ASP A 178 -17.73 5.75 16.16
C ASP A 178 -17.60 5.58 14.64
N ASP A 179 -18.71 5.19 14.01
CA ASP A 179 -18.85 4.90 12.58
C ASP A 179 -18.32 6.01 11.68
N ALA A 180 -18.40 7.26 12.15
CA ALA A 180 -18.13 8.43 11.34
C ALA A 180 -16.70 8.48 10.81
N PHE A 181 -15.71 7.93 11.54
CA PHE A 181 -14.31 7.94 11.13
C PHE A 181 -13.87 6.68 10.37
N MET A 182 -14.58 5.55 10.51
CA MET A 182 -14.23 4.26 9.87
C MET A 182 -14.89 4.04 8.51
N SER A 183 -15.37 5.11 7.88
CA SER A 183 -16.03 5.07 6.57
C SER A 183 -15.17 4.34 5.52
N THR A 184 -15.78 3.35 4.87
CA THR A 184 -15.15 2.56 3.82
C THR A 184 -15.17 3.30 2.48
N HIS A 185 -14.04 3.29 1.75
CA HIS A 185 -13.92 3.87 0.40
C HIS A 185 -13.82 2.78 -0.68
N ASP A 186 -13.81 3.19 -1.95
CA ASP A 186 -13.65 2.26 -3.08
C ASP A 186 -12.30 1.53 -3.00
N GLY A 187 -12.32 0.20 -3.06
CA GLY A 187 -11.09 -0.62 -3.02
C GLY A 187 -10.38 -0.63 -1.65
N CYS A 188 -11.12 -0.40 -0.56
CA CYS A 188 -10.56 -0.46 0.79
C CYS A 188 -10.24 -1.92 1.19
N ASP A 189 -9.02 -2.16 1.66
CA ASP A 189 -8.51 -3.50 1.98
C ASP A 189 -8.05 -3.67 3.44
N CYS A 190 -8.03 -2.60 4.23
CA CYS A 190 -7.57 -2.67 5.62
C CYS A 190 -8.57 -3.40 6.53
N SER A 191 -8.02 -4.07 7.54
CA SER A 191 -8.78 -4.86 8.52
C SER A 191 -8.80 -4.16 9.89
N ILE A 192 -9.90 -4.36 10.64
CA ILE A 192 -9.95 -4.01 12.05
C ILE A 192 -9.35 -5.17 12.84
N VAL A 193 -8.37 -4.88 13.69
CA VAL A 193 -7.68 -5.91 14.47
C VAL A 193 -7.80 -5.60 15.95
N PRO A 194 -8.54 -6.41 16.74
CA PRO A 194 -8.60 -6.26 18.18
C PRO A 194 -7.30 -6.73 18.84
N ALA A 195 -7.07 -6.31 20.07
CA ALA A 195 -6.06 -6.87 20.96
C ALA A 195 -6.51 -6.75 22.41
N TRP A 196 -6.16 -7.75 23.20
CA TRP A 196 -6.50 -7.83 24.61
C TRP A 196 -5.28 -7.56 25.49
N GLY A 197 -5.53 -7.03 26.69
CA GLY A 197 -4.46 -6.66 27.63
C GLY A 197 -3.76 -5.34 27.28
N ASN A 198 -2.56 -5.17 27.84
CA ASN A 198 -1.82 -3.89 27.80
C ASN A 198 -0.66 -3.86 26.80
N ILE A 199 -0.44 -4.94 26.04
CA ILE A 199 0.67 -5.06 25.09
C ILE A 199 0.07 -5.07 23.69
N ALA A 200 0.46 -4.11 22.86
CA ALA A 200 0.03 -4.07 21.46
C ALA A 200 0.72 -5.18 20.66
N PRO A 201 -0.01 -5.93 19.80
CA PRO A 201 0.58 -6.90 18.89
C PRO A 201 1.60 -6.26 17.95
N ARG A 202 2.70 -6.98 17.68
CA ARG A 202 3.64 -6.60 16.63
C ARG A 202 3.32 -7.40 15.37
N ILE A 203 2.74 -6.73 14.38
CA ILE A 203 2.33 -7.35 13.11
C ILE A 203 3.38 -7.04 12.03
N PRO A 204 4.03 -8.05 11.42
CA PRO A 204 4.93 -7.85 10.28
C PRO A 204 4.27 -7.00 9.17
N GLY A 205 5.03 -6.06 8.60
CA GLY A 205 4.53 -5.15 7.56
C GLY A 205 3.57 -4.05 8.05
N TYR A 206 3.33 -3.94 9.35
CA TYR A 206 2.59 -2.83 9.95
C TYR A 206 3.51 -2.00 10.86
N ASP A 207 3.78 -0.76 10.45
CA ASP A 207 4.59 0.20 11.18
C ASP A 207 3.76 1.45 11.50
N PRO A 208 3.00 1.46 12.61
CA PRO A 208 2.19 2.60 12.99
C PRO A 208 3.03 3.86 13.26
N ASP A 209 4.28 3.71 13.72
CA ASP A 209 5.17 4.84 14.00
C ASP A 209 5.58 5.54 12.69
N SER A 210 5.95 4.77 11.66
CA SER A 210 6.23 5.34 10.34
C SER A 210 5.01 6.05 9.75
N TYR A 211 3.81 5.50 9.91
CA TYR A 211 2.58 6.17 9.46
C TYR A 211 2.30 7.43 10.27
N TYR A 212 2.60 7.41 11.57
CA TYR A 212 2.44 8.55 12.46
C TYR A 212 3.38 9.70 12.10
N ASP A 213 4.61 9.41 11.69
CA ASP A 213 5.55 10.40 11.18
C ASP A 213 5.04 11.08 9.89
N MET A 214 4.44 10.30 8.97
CA MET A 214 3.79 10.84 7.78
C MET A 214 2.60 11.73 8.15
N TYR A 215 1.76 11.28 9.06
CA TYR A 215 0.62 12.03 9.60
C TYR A 215 1.06 13.35 10.25
N GLN A 216 2.04 13.32 11.16
CA GLN A 216 2.57 14.50 11.85
C GLN A 216 3.17 15.51 10.88
N THR A 217 3.84 15.03 9.82
CA THR A 217 4.36 15.90 8.76
C THR A 217 3.22 16.60 8.01
N ALA A 218 2.13 15.90 7.71
CA ALA A 218 0.95 16.50 7.10
C ALA A 218 0.27 17.52 8.05
N VAL A 219 0.08 17.20 9.33
CA VAL A 219 -0.49 18.10 10.36
C VAL A 219 0.27 19.42 10.42
N ARG A 220 1.61 19.37 10.49
CA ARG A 220 2.47 20.57 10.50
C ARG A 220 2.28 21.46 9.26
N ARG A 221 1.86 20.90 8.13
CA ARG A 221 1.67 21.64 6.87
C ARG A 221 0.25 22.19 6.69
N VAL A 222 -0.77 21.57 7.27
CA VAL A 222 -2.16 22.03 7.14
C VAL A 222 -2.50 23.14 8.14
N LYS A 223 -1.86 23.17 9.32
CA LYS A 223 -2.08 24.16 10.40
C LYS A 223 -3.56 24.23 10.84
N ASN A 224 -3.99 23.34 11.73
CA ASN A 224 -5.36 23.20 12.27
C ASN A 224 -6.40 22.69 11.25
N GLY A 225 -6.02 21.78 10.36
CA GLY A 225 -6.96 21.14 9.44
C GLY A 225 -7.71 19.95 10.02
N THR A 226 -8.84 19.65 9.41
CA THR A 226 -9.62 18.41 9.60
C THR A 226 -8.81 17.19 9.15
N GLU A 227 -9.18 16.00 9.63
CA GLU A 227 -8.56 14.74 9.18
C GLU A 227 -8.64 14.54 7.67
N LYS A 228 -9.72 15.03 7.02
CA LYS A 228 -9.86 14.94 5.56
C LYS A 228 -8.81 15.79 4.86
N GLU A 229 -8.55 16.99 5.36
CA GLU A 229 -7.50 17.87 4.84
C GLU A 229 -6.10 17.31 5.13
N ILE A 230 -5.91 16.68 6.30
CA ILE A 230 -4.66 15.99 6.63
C ILE A 230 -4.42 14.81 5.69
N ALA A 231 -5.41 13.94 5.47
CA ALA A 231 -5.30 12.82 4.54
C ALA A 231 -5.06 13.31 3.10
N ALA A 232 -5.74 14.37 2.66
CA ALA A 232 -5.46 15.01 1.36
C ALA A 232 -4.02 15.54 1.29
N LYS A 233 -3.50 16.10 2.39
CA LYS A 233 -2.12 16.55 2.47
C LYS A 233 -1.12 15.39 2.46
N MET A 234 -1.43 14.28 3.13
CA MET A 234 -0.64 13.05 3.07
C MET A 234 -0.53 12.56 1.62
N ARG A 235 -1.65 12.46 0.88
CA ARG A 235 -1.65 12.08 -0.56
C ARG A 235 -0.76 12.99 -1.41
N SER A 236 -0.64 14.26 -1.05
CA SER A 236 0.22 15.22 -1.74
C SER A 236 1.70 15.12 -1.34
N LEU A 237 2.01 14.78 -0.09
CA LEU A 237 3.38 14.69 0.42
C LEU A 237 4.03 13.35 0.10
N TYR A 238 3.24 12.28 0.02
CA TYR A 238 3.70 10.90 -0.21
C TYR A 238 2.87 10.24 -1.34
N PRO A 239 2.93 10.76 -2.57
CA PRO A 239 2.06 10.30 -3.66
C PRO A 239 2.26 8.83 -4.04
N GLY A 240 3.44 8.26 -3.78
CA GLY A 240 3.77 6.86 -4.03
C GLY A 240 3.56 5.93 -2.82
N ALA A 241 3.11 6.44 -1.68
CA ALA A 241 2.94 5.64 -0.46
C ALA A 241 1.50 5.11 -0.28
N PHE A 242 0.54 5.59 -1.09
CA PHE A 242 -0.88 5.27 -0.93
C PHE A 242 -1.52 4.86 -2.25
N THR A 243 -2.50 3.94 -2.18
CA THR A 243 -3.28 3.50 -3.35
C THR A 243 -4.10 4.63 -3.98
N ASP A 244 -4.47 5.62 -3.18
CA ASP A 244 -5.19 6.83 -3.58
C ASP A 244 -4.33 8.09 -3.44
N GLY A 245 -3.01 7.92 -3.38
CA GLY A 245 -2.06 9.02 -3.48
C GLY A 245 -2.42 9.88 -4.70
N HIS A 246 -2.18 11.19 -4.63
CA HIS A 246 -2.39 12.01 -5.81
C HIS A 246 -1.58 11.36 -6.91
N LYS A 247 -2.27 10.91 -7.98
CA LYS A 247 -1.60 10.61 -9.24
C LYS A 247 -0.84 11.89 -9.51
N VAL A 248 0.47 11.87 -9.26
CA VAL A 248 1.35 12.82 -9.88
C VAL A 248 0.94 12.66 -11.34
N LYS A 249 0.31 13.67 -11.97
CA LYS A 249 0.14 13.66 -13.42
C LYS A 249 1.54 13.34 -13.88
N THR A 250 1.87 12.12 -14.30
CA THR A 250 3.27 11.74 -14.41
C THR A 250 3.85 12.71 -15.42
N PRO A 251 4.63 13.72 -14.99
CA PRO A 251 5.27 14.60 -15.92
C PRO A 251 6.34 13.65 -16.46
N GLY A 252 6.10 13.09 -17.66
CA GLY A 252 6.69 11.81 -18.08
C GLY A 252 8.13 11.66 -17.61
N ALA A 253 8.45 10.50 -17.00
CA ALA A 253 9.59 10.12 -16.14
C ALA A 253 10.91 10.91 -16.22
N PHE A 254 11.17 11.59 -17.33
CA PHE A 254 12.22 12.58 -17.54
C PHE A 254 12.05 13.89 -16.73
N ARG A 255 10.84 14.41 -16.55
CA ARG A 255 10.64 15.72 -15.88
C ARG A 255 10.96 15.67 -14.37
N ASP A 256 10.62 14.58 -13.70
CA ASP A 256 10.78 14.44 -12.24
C ASP A 256 12.14 13.87 -11.82
N THR A 257 12.91 13.36 -12.78
CA THR A 257 14.25 12.85 -12.53
C THR A 257 15.34 13.89 -12.79
N GLY A 258 14.99 15.00 -13.47
CA GLY A 258 15.97 15.93 -14.05
C GLY A 258 16.77 15.31 -15.21
N ILE A 259 16.41 14.11 -15.65
CA ILE A 259 17.11 13.36 -16.69
C ILE A 259 16.50 13.71 -18.05
N SER A 260 17.32 14.09 -19.02
CA SER A 260 16.80 14.32 -20.37
C SER A 260 16.48 12.99 -21.08
N LYS A 261 15.42 12.98 -21.89
CA LYS A 261 15.07 11.83 -22.76
C LYS A 261 16.22 11.43 -23.67
N HIS A 262 16.98 12.42 -24.14
CA HIS A 262 18.15 12.21 -24.98
C HIS A 262 19.24 11.45 -24.23
N ASP A 263 19.62 11.91 -23.03
CA ASP A 263 20.72 11.33 -22.26
C ASP A 263 20.41 9.92 -21.77
N TRP A 264 19.17 9.66 -21.36
CA TRP A 264 18.75 8.33 -20.98
C TRP A 264 18.80 7.35 -22.16
N ALA A 265 18.26 7.76 -23.32
CA ALA A 265 18.31 6.94 -24.53
C ALA A 265 19.76 6.68 -24.97
N LYS A 266 20.64 7.68 -24.84
CA LYS A 266 22.08 7.57 -25.11
C LYS A 266 22.75 6.57 -24.16
N ASN A 267 22.47 6.63 -22.87
CA ASN A 267 22.98 5.68 -21.88
C ASN A 267 22.53 4.25 -22.20
N ARG A 268 21.23 4.04 -22.46
CA ARG A 268 20.68 2.72 -22.84
C ARG A 268 21.33 2.15 -24.10
N ARG A 269 21.55 2.98 -25.13
CA ARG A 269 22.25 2.56 -26.36
C ARG A 269 23.69 2.14 -26.08
N ALA A 270 24.39 2.87 -25.21
CA ALA A 270 25.75 2.52 -24.81
C ALA A 270 25.81 1.18 -24.06
N ILE A 271 24.90 0.96 -23.11
CA ILE A 271 24.78 -0.30 -22.37
C ILE A 271 24.43 -1.46 -23.31
N ALA A 272 23.51 -1.25 -24.25
CA ALA A 272 23.16 -2.27 -25.25
C ALA A 272 24.32 -2.62 -26.17
N LYS A 273 25.13 -1.64 -26.58
CA LYS A 273 26.35 -1.88 -27.35
C LYS A 273 27.35 -2.71 -26.54
N TYR A 274 27.55 -2.36 -25.28
CA TYR A 274 28.45 -3.10 -24.38
C TYR A 274 27.96 -4.53 -24.13
N ALA A 275 26.67 -4.73 -23.86
CA ALA A 275 26.06 -6.05 -23.69
C ALA A 275 26.28 -6.94 -24.93
N LYS A 276 26.14 -6.40 -26.14
CA LYS A 276 26.44 -7.14 -27.39
C LYS A 276 27.91 -7.53 -27.49
N GLN A 277 28.82 -6.63 -27.13
CA GLN A 277 30.26 -6.91 -27.15
C GLN A 277 30.64 -7.99 -26.12
N LEU A 278 30.08 -7.91 -24.91
CA LEU A 278 30.30 -8.86 -23.83
C LEU A 278 29.72 -10.24 -24.16
N ALA A 279 28.51 -10.28 -24.72
CA ALA A 279 27.90 -11.51 -25.20
C ALA A 279 28.77 -12.17 -26.28
N ALA A 280 29.26 -11.39 -27.25
CA ALA A 280 30.16 -11.90 -28.28
C ALA A 280 31.49 -12.42 -27.72
N SER A 281 32.08 -11.74 -26.73
CA SER A 281 33.34 -12.20 -26.11
C SER A 281 33.16 -13.44 -25.23
N ARG A 282 31.95 -13.71 -24.75
CA ARG A 282 31.60 -14.89 -23.93
C ARG A 282 30.95 -16.03 -24.72
N GLY A 283 30.70 -15.86 -26.02
CA GLY A 283 29.98 -16.85 -26.82
C GLY A 283 28.49 -16.99 -26.44
N GLU A 284 27.90 -15.94 -25.89
CA GLU A 284 26.52 -15.89 -25.40
C GLU A 284 25.61 -15.06 -26.30
N THR A 285 24.31 -15.09 -26.05
CA THR A 285 23.34 -14.20 -26.69
C THR A 285 23.20 -12.89 -25.93
N ALA A 286 23.09 -11.77 -26.67
CA ALA A 286 22.84 -10.45 -26.09
C ALA A 286 21.50 -10.37 -25.32
N ALA A 287 20.58 -11.31 -25.54
CA ALA A 287 19.32 -11.40 -24.81
C ALA A 287 19.49 -11.76 -23.32
N ASN A 288 20.63 -12.36 -22.94
CA ASN A 288 20.94 -12.71 -21.55
C ASN A 288 21.27 -11.47 -20.68
N TYR A 289 21.41 -10.29 -21.29
CA TYR A 289 21.89 -9.07 -20.64
C TYR A 289 20.76 -8.04 -20.59
N LEU A 290 20.10 -7.95 -19.44
CA LEU A 290 18.96 -7.05 -19.27
C LEU A 290 19.41 -5.57 -19.38
N LEU A 291 18.70 -4.81 -20.21
CA LEU A 291 18.93 -3.37 -20.39
C LEU A 291 18.07 -2.56 -19.42
N PRO A 292 18.51 -1.35 -19.01
CA PRO A 292 17.67 -0.46 -18.22
C PRO A 292 16.29 -0.26 -18.88
N PRO A 293 15.25 0.03 -18.09
CA PRO A 293 13.91 0.30 -18.61
C PRO A 293 13.90 1.45 -19.63
N LEU A 294 12.90 1.46 -20.51
CA LEU A 294 12.76 2.50 -21.56
C LEU A 294 12.68 3.91 -20.97
N GLU A 295 12.03 4.03 -19.83
CA GLU A 295 11.95 5.24 -19.02
C GLU A 295 12.76 5.06 -17.73
N PRO A 296 13.42 6.12 -17.22
CA PRO A 296 14.18 6.01 -15.98
C PRO A 296 13.24 5.80 -14.80
N THR A 297 13.69 5.01 -13.83
CA THR A 297 12.94 4.78 -12.59
C THR A 297 13.01 6.03 -11.72
N PRO A 298 11.88 6.64 -11.33
CA PRO A 298 11.91 7.79 -10.43
C PRO A 298 12.40 7.39 -9.05
N LEU A 299 12.88 8.37 -8.28
CA LEU A 299 13.16 8.13 -6.87
C LEU A 299 11.81 7.93 -6.14
N PRO A 300 11.60 6.81 -5.41
CA PRO A 300 10.28 6.37 -4.97
C PRO A 300 9.64 7.24 -3.88
N PHE A 301 10.42 8.14 -3.25
CA PHE A 301 9.95 9.07 -2.23
C PHE A 301 10.75 10.37 -2.25
N PRO A 302 10.21 11.49 -1.70
CA PRO A 302 10.93 12.74 -1.59
C PRO A 302 12.20 12.56 -0.76
N TRP A 303 13.33 12.98 -1.34
CA TRP A 303 14.62 12.91 -0.67
C TRP A 303 14.91 14.23 0.03
N ASP A 304 14.85 14.25 1.36
CA ASP A 304 15.17 15.44 2.15
C ASP A 304 16.69 15.56 2.29
N GLU A 305 17.31 16.44 1.50
CA GLU A 305 18.75 16.69 1.52
C GLU A 305 19.27 17.25 2.86
N ASN A 306 18.41 17.81 3.71
CA ASN A 306 18.82 18.20 5.05
C ASN A 306 18.94 16.97 5.96
N LYS A 307 18.12 15.96 5.70
CA LYS A 307 18.12 14.69 6.44
C LYS A 307 19.10 13.69 5.84
N TYR A 308 19.32 13.68 4.54
CA TYR A 308 20.12 12.70 3.80
C TYR A 308 21.13 13.37 2.86
N PHE A 309 22.18 12.67 2.43
CA PHE A 309 23.13 13.20 1.43
C PHE A 309 22.44 13.45 0.09
N HIS A 310 22.87 14.44 -0.71
CA HIS A 310 22.26 14.69 -2.02
C HIS A 310 22.22 13.41 -2.86
N PHE A 311 21.03 13.06 -3.33
CA PHE A 311 20.78 11.83 -4.08
C PHE A 311 19.66 12.05 -5.06
N ASN A 312 19.99 11.97 -6.35
CA ASN A 312 19.04 12.21 -7.43
C ASN A 312 18.74 10.94 -8.22
N ALA A 313 17.72 11.03 -9.07
CA ALA A 313 17.27 9.91 -9.87
C ALA A 313 18.33 9.37 -10.84
N TRP A 314 19.28 10.17 -11.31
CA TRP A 314 20.36 9.66 -12.17
C TRP A 314 21.28 8.72 -11.39
N LYS A 315 21.66 9.10 -10.17
CA LYS A 315 22.45 8.26 -9.27
C LYS A 315 21.69 6.99 -8.87
N PHE A 316 20.39 7.12 -8.64
CA PHE A 316 19.55 5.97 -8.32
C PHE A 316 19.46 4.97 -9.49
N ASN A 317 19.22 5.45 -10.71
CA ASN A 317 19.22 4.59 -11.90
C ASN A 317 20.59 3.97 -12.19
N HIS A 318 21.68 4.69 -11.92
CA HIS A 318 23.04 4.13 -11.94
C HIS A 318 23.16 2.94 -10.98
N ILE A 319 22.68 3.09 -9.74
CA ILE A 319 22.69 2.01 -8.74
C ILE A 319 21.90 0.81 -9.24
N LEU A 320 20.67 1.02 -9.70
CA LEU A 320 19.78 -0.07 -10.12
C LEU A 320 20.29 -0.78 -11.38
N TYR A 321 20.57 -0.03 -12.44
CA TYR A 321 20.72 -0.58 -13.79
C TYR A 321 22.12 -0.37 -14.40
N GLY A 322 22.95 0.45 -13.76
CA GLY A 322 24.29 0.76 -14.21
C GLY A 322 24.35 1.74 -15.38
N ASP A 323 25.57 2.18 -15.65
CA ASP A 323 25.95 3.02 -16.79
C ASP A 323 27.33 2.61 -17.30
N MET A 324 27.95 3.40 -18.18
CA MET A 324 29.30 3.10 -18.68
C MET A 324 30.41 3.23 -17.63
N LYS A 325 30.12 3.80 -16.45
CA LYS A 325 31.09 4.00 -15.35
C LYS A 325 30.98 2.92 -14.28
N GLY A 326 29.84 2.25 -14.14
CA GLY A 326 29.64 1.32 -13.03
C GLY A 326 28.18 0.94 -12.79
N GLY A 327 27.87 0.57 -11.54
CA GLY A 327 26.51 0.30 -11.08
C GLY A 327 25.84 -0.98 -11.60
N GLY A 328 24.52 -1.06 -11.54
CA GLY A 328 23.77 -2.24 -11.99
C GLY A 328 23.73 -3.31 -10.92
N HIS A 329 23.27 -2.94 -9.73
CA HIS A 329 23.22 -3.81 -8.56
C HIS A 329 21.83 -4.38 -8.30
N LEU A 330 20.79 -3.93 -9.00
CA LEU A 330 19.51 -4.61 -8.95
C LEU A 330 19.67 -6.02 -9.54
N HIS A 331 18.98 -7.00 -8.97
CA HIS A 331 19.04 -8.37 -9.45
C HIS A 331 18.74 -8.44 -10.96
N LYS A 332 19.49 -9.29 -11.69
CA LYS A 332 19.54 -9.40 -13.18
C LYS A 332 20.23 -8.26 -13.92
N TYR A 333 20.63 -7.17 -13.27
CA TYR A 333 21.38 -6.07 -13.89
C TYR A 333 22.89 -6.10 -13.56
N ASN A 334 23.29 -7.03 -12.69
CA ASN A 334 24.66 -7.21 -12.19
C ASN A 334 25.55 -8.11 -13.08
N TRP A 335 25.20 -8.28 -14.35
CA TRP A 335 25.91 -9.12 -15.32
C TRP A 335 27.31 -8.59 -15.69
N ARG A 336 27.72 -7.43 -15.15
CA ARG A 336 29.08 -6.90 -15.25
C ARG A 336 29.95 -7.48 -14.14
N GLU A 337 31.15 -7.92 -14.52
CA GLU A 337 32.09 -8.65 -13.67
C GLU A 337 32.33 -7.97 -12.30
N GLY A 338 32.35 -8.77 -11.24
CA GLY A 338 32.69 -8.35 -9.88
C GLY A 338 31.60 -7.61 -9.11
N LYS A 339 30.33 -7.59 -9.58
CA LYS A 339 29.24 -6.87 -8.90
C LYS A 339 28.28 -7.79 -8.18
N THR A 340 28.15 -7.55 -6.87
CA THR A 340 27.12 -8.12 -6.02
C THR A 340 25.76 -7.50 -6.34
N ALA A 341 24.76 -8.36 -6.49
CA ALA A 341 23.37 -7.94 -6.61
C ALA A 341 22.73 -7.74 -5.23
N PHE A 342 21.80 -6.80 -5.15
CA PHE A 342 20.74 -6.81 -4.15
C PHE A 342 19.92 -8.13 -4.26
N PRO A 343 19.18 -8.50 -3.20
CA PRO A 343 18.31 -9.67 -3.21
C PRO A 343 17.39 -9.74 -4.43
N GLU A 344 17.03 -10.95 -4.84
CA GLU A 344 16.22 -11.19 -6.05
C GLU A 344 14.80 -10.63 -5.94
N ASP A 345 14.25 -10.64 -4.74
CA ASP A 345 12.92 -10.18 -4.38
C ASP A 345 12.84 -8.67 -4.15
N TRP A 346 13.98 -7.96 -4.07
CA TRP A 346 13.99 -6.52 -3.83
C TRP A 346 13.59 -5.71 -5.07
N THR A 347 12.65 -4.81 -4.86
CA THR A 347 12.22 -3.79 -5.81
C THR A 347 13.13 -2.55 -5.74
N PRO A 348 13.03 -1.61 -6.71
CA PRO A 348 13.69 -0.31 -6.58
C PRO A 348 13.36 0.41 -5.26
N THR A 349 12.13 0.29 -4.77
CA THR A 349 11.72 0.91 -3.50
C THR A 349 12.51 0.34 -2.33
N ASP A 350 12.67 -0.98 -2.27
CA ASP A 350 13.43 -1.64 -1.21
C ASP A 350 14.89 -1.20 -1.23
N VAL A 351 15.50 -1.08 -2.42
CA VAL A 351 16.87 -0.53 -2.57
C VAL A 351 16.95 0.91 -2.04
N ALA A 352 15.98 1.76 -2.33
CA ALA A 352 15.98 3.14 -1.84
C ALA A 352 15.81 3.21 -0.31
N LEU A 353 14.89 2.43 0.27
CA LEU A 353 14.69 2.32 1.71
C LEU A 353 15.95 1.79 2.41
N ALA A 354 16.63 0.83 1.79
CA ALA A 354 17.85 0.27 2.32
C ALA A 354 19.00 1.31 2.35
N ILE A 355 19.16 2.11 1.30
CA ILE A 355 20.10 3.24 1.26
C ILE A 355 19.76 4.26 2.37
N GLN A 356 18.48 4.64 2.49
CA GLN A 356 18.02 5.55 3.54
C GLN A 356 18.38 5.02 4.93
N SER A 357 18.06 3.75 5.20
CA SER A 357 18.34 3.11 6.48
C SER A 357 19.83 3.14 6.83
N VAL A 358 20.71 2.83 5.87
CA VAL A 358 22.17 2.90 6.07
C VAL A 358 22.62 4.32 6.37
N VAL A 359 22.11 5.32 5.65
CA VAL A 359 22.43 6.74 5.89
C VAL A 359 22.02 7.17 7.29
N GLU A 360 20.82 6.77 7.74
CA GLU A 360 20.32 7.10 9.08
C GLU A 360 21.10 6.40 10.19
N GLN A 361 21.39 5.11 10.03
CA GLN A 361 22.26 4.35 10.95
C GLN A 361 23.61 5.05 11.10
N GLN A 362 24.20 5.45 9.98
CA GLN A 362 25.54 6.02 9.97
C GLN A 362 25.57 7.46 10.49
N LYS A 363 24.54 8.28 10.25
CA LYS A 363 24.46 9.62 10.85
C LYS A 363 24.33 9.58 12.38
N LYS A 364 23.68 8.56 12.96
CA LYS A 364 23.64 8.37 14.43
C LYS A 364 25.01 8.12 15.04
N ALA A 365 25.92 7.48 14.29
CA ALA A 365 27.27 7.17 14.74
C ALA A 365 28.24 8.38 14.67
N THR A 366 27.79 9.54 14.17
CA THR A 366 28.60 10.78 14.04
C THR A 366 30.01 10.57 13.43
N PRO A 367 30.15 9.85 12.30
CA PRO A 367 31.47 9.53 11.76
C PRO A 367 32.12 10.73 11.06
N GLN A 368 33.44 10.68 10.90
CA GLN A 368 34.24 11.69 10.22
C GLN A 368 35.13 11.05 9.16
N ASN A 369 35.47 11.80 8.10
CA ASN A 369 36.45 11.37 7.08
C ASN A 369 36.06 10.10 6.29
N LEU A 370 34.78 9.70 6.28
CA LEU A 370 34.30 8.53 5.56
C LEU A 370 33.76 8.89 4.17
N ARG A 371 34.20 8.16 3.14
CA ARG A 371 33.65 8.25 1.77
C ARG A 371 32.66 7.14 1.44
N PHE A 372 32.35 6.30 2.42
CA PHE A 372 31.35 5.27 2.31
C PHE A 372 30.67 5.03 3.66
N LEU A 373 29.47 4.50 3.60
CA LEU A 373 28.63 4.16 4.75
C LEU A 373 28.33 2.68 4.65
N GLU A 374 28.40 1.97 5.78
CA GLU A 374 28.05 0.55 5.84
C GLU A 374 26.99 0.37 6.91
N GLY A 375 25.99 -0.44 6.58
CA GLY A 375 24.88 -0.75 7.48
C GLY A 375 24.13 -1.98 7.00
N SER A 376 23.04 -2.31 7.67
CA SER A 376 22.20 -3.45 7.30
C SER A 376 20.74 -3.04 7.16
N TYR A 377 20.07 -3.61 6.17
CA TYR A 377 18.63 -3.51 5.98
C TYR A 377 18.08 -4.90 5.70
N GLU A 378 17.08 -5.34 6.48
CA GLU A 378 16.52 -6.70 6.41
C GLU A 378 17.57 -7.83 6.45
N GLY A 379 18.60 -7.66 7.29
CA GLY A 379 19.69 -8.63 7.40
C GLY A 379 20.72 -8.60 6.25
N VAL A 380 20.51 -7.78 5.22
CA VAL A 380 21.43 -7.60 4.10
C VAL A 380 22.40 -6.45 4.41
N LYS A 381 23.70 -6.73 4.36
CA LYS A 381 24.73 -5.69 4.49
C LYS A 381 24.87 -4.89 3.21
N ILE A 382 24.90 -3.57 3.34
CA ILE A 382 24.92 -2.62 2.23
C ILE A 382 26.03 -1.62 2.46
N LYS A 383 26.73 -1.31 1.37
CA LYS A 383 27.71 -0.24 1.30
C LYS A 383 27.18 0.87 0.40
N VAL A 384 27.04 2.07 0.95
CA VAL A 384 26.67 3.30 0.22
C VAL A 384 27.94 4.11 -0.01
N ILE A 385 28.19 4.52 -1.25
CA ILE A 385 29.38 5.25 -1.67
C ILE A 385 29.05 6.73 -1.83
N LEU A 386 29.91 7.59 -1.29
CA LEU A 386 29.82 9.04 -1.41
C LEU A 386 30.88 9.58 -2.36
N ASN A 387 30.60 10.70 -3.04
CA ASN A 387 31.61 11.40 -3.86
C ASN A 387 32.72 12.05 -3.01
N LYS A 388 32.37 12.44 -1.78
CA LYS A 388 33.17 13.22 -0.84
C LYS A 388 33.04 12.62 0.55
N SER A 389 33.76 13.21 1.50
CA SER A 389 33.66 12.81 2.90
C SER A 389 32.27 13.12 3.46
N ILE A 390 31.80 12.30 4.40
CA ILE A 390 30.49 12.39 5.05
C ILE A 390 30.22 13.75 5.73
N ASP A 391 31.27 14.42 6.19
CA ASP A 391 31.24 15.74 6.83
C ASP A 391 31.22 16.90 5.81
N SER A 392 31.35 16.62 4.51
CA SER A 392 31.20 17.62 3.46
C SER A 392 29.73 18.04 3.34
N ALA A 393 29.47 19.35 3.40
CA ALA A 393 28.12 19.91 3.24
C ALA A 393 27.46 19.57 1.88
N ASP A 394 28.27 19.21 0.89
CA ASP A 394 27.86 18.84 -0.47
C ASP A 394 28.18 17.38 -0.82
N ALA A 395 28.27 16.51 0.18
CA ALA A 395 28.42 15.08 -0.04
C ALA A 395 27.17 14.50 -0.72
N GLU A 396 27.42 13.71 -1.76
CA GLU A 396 26.39 13.07 -2.59
C GLU A 396 26.54 11.56 -2.57
N ILE A 397 25.41 10.86 -2.60
CA ILE A 397 25.39 9.42 -2.85
C ILE A 397 25.65 9.18 -4.33
N ILE A 398 26.68 8.39 -4.62
CA ILE A 398 27.08 8.08 -5.99
C ILE A 398 26.86 6.63 -6.39
N SER A 399 26.82 5.73 -5.41
CA SER A 399 26.55 4.32 -5.65
C SER A 399 26.09 3.63 -4.35
N ALA A 400 25.52 2.44 -4.46
CA ALA A 400 25.21 1.58 -3.34
C ALA A 400 25.13 0.14 -3.84
N TYR A 401 25.63 -0.81 -3.03
CA TYR A 401 25.60 -2.22 -3.38
C TYR A 401 25.64 -3.10 -2.14
N ARG A 402 25.15 -4.34 -2.29
CA ARG A 402 25.27 -5.37 -1.27
C ARG A 402 26.73 -5.74 -1.05
N ILE A 403 27.14 -5.97 0.19
CA ILE A 403 28.45 -6.55 0.49
C ILE A 403 28.27 -7.94 1.11
N THR A 404 29.11 -8.89 0.71
CA THR A 404 29.22 -10.20 1.35
C THR A 404 30.23 -10.09 2.49
N LEU A 405 29.93 -10.71 3.64
CA LEU A 405 30.93 -10.94 4.67
C LEU A 405 31.97 -11.91 4.09
N GLU A 406 33.24 -11.53 4.13
CA GLU A 406 34.35 -12.49 3.99
C GLU A 406 34.41 -13.41 5.21
#